data_AF-A0A8X8ZHR2-F1
#
_entry.id   AF-A0A8X8ZHR2-F1
#
_cell.length_a   1.000
_cell.length_b   1.000
_cell.length_c   1.000
_cell.angle_alpha   90.00
_cell.angle_beta   90.00
_cell.angle_gamma   90.00
#
_symmetry.space_group_name_H-M   'P 1'
#
loop_
_entity.id
_entity.type
_entity.pdbx_description
1 polymer ?
#
loop_
_entity_poly.entity_id
_entity_poly.type
_entity_poly.pdbx_seq_one_letter_code
_entity_poly.pdbx_strand_id
1 'polypeptide(L)'
;MAVDPLEPPKFKHKRIPRGSGSPPVPVMHSPPRPVTVKDQQEWKIPPSISNWKNSKGYVIPLDKRMAADGSGLQEVRISDNNAMLSEALYVGEQKAREAVAARSKVQREMVMKEKKYMELRVLAQKARIKKSGVASSDDGYMIVVERVRERRLEAKDGGKGKKWKISRDRDRDISEKVALGMANTGAGGGEVMYDQRLFNQEKGMDSGFGFGTDDAYNIYDKGLFTAQSALNDRDDEMYGGADEQLDKIKCVKVDRAFTGTSERSGPRDMPVEFDKEQDPFGLDEFLKEVKMKASAGSDKDLP
;
A
#
# COMPACT_ATOMS: atom_id res chain seq x y z
N MET A 1 -29.73 83.18 39.83
CA MET A 1 -30.44 82.04 40.47
C MET A 1 -29.39 81.00 40.81
N ALA A 2 -29.48 80.35 41.97
CA ALA A 2 -28.60 79.24 42.29
C ALA A 2 -28.83 78.12 41.27
N VAL A 3 -27.74 77.62 40.67
CA VAL A 3 -27.79 76.56 39.65
C VAL A 3 -27.68 75.23 40.36
N ASP A 4 -28.62 74.32 40.10
CA ASP A 4 -28.67 73.00 40.72
C ASP A 4 -27.48 72.14 40.23
N PRO A 5 -26.61 71.67 41.15
CA PRO A 5 -25.44 70.88 40.78
C PRO A 5 -25.78 69.48 40.25
N LEU A 6 -27.02 69.01 40.38
CA LEU A 6 -27.46 67.71 39.89
C LEU A 6 -28.35 67.80 38.64
N GLU A 7 -28.62 68.99 38.12
CA GLU A 7 -29.47 69.17 36.95
C GLU A 7 -28.73 68.78 35.65
N PRO A 8 -29.32 67.93 34.78
CA PRO A 8 -28.64 67.46 33.57
C PRO A 8 -28.49 68.57 32.51
N PRO A 9 -27.55 68.43 31.55
CA PRO A 9 -27.31 69.43 30.51
C PRO A 9 -28.55 69.72 29.65
N LYS A 10 -28.98 70.98 29.64
CA LYS A 10 -30.22 71.44 28.97
C LYS A 10 -30.16 71.48 27.44
N PHE A 11 -28.97 71.56 26.84
CA PHE A 11 -28.80 71.78 25.41
C PHE A 11 -28.01 70.66 24.73
N LYS A 12 -28.43 70.31 23.51
CA LYS A 12 -27.73 69.35 22.65
C LYS A 12 -26.74 70.10 21.75
N HIS A 13 -25.53 69.57 21.61
CA HIS A 13 -24.53 70.14 20.70
C HIS A 13 -24.87 69.78 19.25
N LYS A 14 -25.01 70.79 18.38
CA LYS A 14 -25.20 70.60 16.93
C LYS A 14 -23.88 70.88 16.21
N ARG A 15 -23.33 69.88 15.51
CA ARG A 15 -22.14 70.07 14.67
C ARG A 15 -22.55 70.77 13.37
N ILE A 16 -22.02 71.97 13.15
CA ILE A 16 -22.21 72.76 11.94
C ILE A 16 -20.97 72.51 11.04
N PRO A 17 -21.10 72.50 9.69
CA PRO A 17 -19.95 72.48 8.79
C PRO A 17 -18.95 73.57 9.16
N ARG A 18 -17.65 73.32 8.95
CA ARG A 18 -16.62 74.34 9.21
C ARG A 18 -16.93 75.58 8.37
N GLY A 19 -16.90 76.75 8.99
CA GLY A 19 -17.09 78.03 8.30
C GLY A 19 -16.06 78.23 7.19
N SER A 20 -16.36 79.11 6.24
CA SER A 20 -15.39 79.52 5.22
C SER A 20 -14.13 80.07 5.90
N GLY A 21 -12.96 79.55 5.54
CA GLY A 21 -11.68 80.03 6.07
C GLY A 21 -11.41 81.49 5.71
N SER A 22 -10.35 82.06 6.29
CA SER A 22 -9.82 83.33 5.81
C SER A 22 -9.46 83.23 4.32
N PRO A 23 -9.52 84.34 3.56
CA PRO A 23 -9.13 84.33 2.16
C PRO A 23 -7.72 83.74 2.00
N PRO A 24 -7.46 82.97 0.92
CA PRO A 24 -6.17 82.33 0.73
C PRO A 24 -5.08 83.40 0.66
N VAL A 25 -4.06 83.25 1.50
CA VAL A 25 -2.92 84.15 1.53
C VAL A 25 -2.15 84.01 0.21
N PRO A 26 -1.70 85.12 -0.42
CA PRO A 26 -0.90 85.05 -1.64
C PRO A 26 0.40 84.28 -1.41
N VAL A 27 0.62 83.22 -2.18
CA VAL A 27 1.85 82.44 -2.11
C VAL A 27 2.84 82.97 -3.13
N MET A 28 3.91 83.61 -2.64
CA MET A 28 4.96 84.21 -3.48
C MET A 28 6.01 83.17 -3.86
N HIS A 29 5.68 82.32 -4.83
CA HIS A 29 6.65 81.39 -5.42
C HIS A 29 7.60 82.09 -6.41
N SER A 30 8.79 81.51 -6.62
CA SER A 30 9.62 81.88 -7.77
C SER A 30 8.93 81.50 -9.08
N PRO A 31 9.29 82.11 -10.21
CA PRO A 31 8.79 81.68 -11.52
C PRO A 31 8.96 80.16 -11.72
N PRO A 32 7.98 79.48 -12.33
CA PRO A 32 8.04 78.03 -12.52
C PRO A 32 9.22 77.66 -13.42
N ARG A 33 10.02 76.69 -12.97
CA ARG A 33 11.11 76.13 -13.78
C ARG A 33 10.51 75.17 -14.83
N PRO A 34 10.95 75.22 -16.10
CA PRO A 34 10.46 74.28 -17.09
C PRO A 34 10.92 72.87 -16.73
N VAL A 35 9.96 71.94 -16.62
CA VAL A 35 10.26 70.53 -16.40
C VAL A 35 10.75 69.93 -17.71
N THR A 36 11.89 69.24 -17.67
CA THR A 36 12.37 68.54 -18.87
C THR A 36 11.54 67.27 -19.10
N VAL A 37 11.38 66.87 -20.37
CA VAL A 37 10.65 65.64 -20.72
C VAL A 37 11.32 64.41 -20.08
N LYS A 38 12.65 64.42 -19.96
CA LYS A 38 13.42 63.36 -19.31
C LYS A 38 13.06 63.23 -17.83
N ASP A 39 13.04 64.35 -17.10
CA ASP A 39 12.68 64.34 -15.68
C ASP A 39 11.26 63.80 -15.51
N GLN A 40 10.32 64.26 -16.35
CA GLN A 40 8.94 63.78 -16.26
C GLN A 40 8.81 62.27 -16.50
N GLN A 41 9.63 61.69 -17.37
CA GLN A 41 9.64 60.24 -17.63
C GLN A 41 10.26 59.44 -16.49
N GLU A 42 11.38 59.91 -15.94
CA GLU A 42 12.07 59.25 -14.82
C GLU A 42 11.22 59.21 -13.55
N TRP A 43 10.41 60.25 -13.34
CA TRP A 43 9.45 60.34 -12.23
C TRP A 43 8.11 59.65 -12.51
N LYS A 44 7.96 58.92 -13.62
CA LYS A 44 6.73 58.17 -13.92
C LYS A 44 6.69 56.87 -13.13
N ILE A 45 5.93 56.88 -12.03
CA ILE A 45 5.75 55.73 -11.14
C ILE A 45 4.94 54.63 -11.86
N PRO A 46 5.46 53.38 -11.96
CA PRO A 46 4.71 52.25 -12.51
C PRO A 46 3.46 51.92 -11.69
N PRO A 47 2.37 51.44 -12.32
CA PRO A 47 1.19 51.01 -11.59
C PRO A 47 1.50 49.83 -10.68
N SER A 48 0.94 49.82 -9.47
CA SER A 48 1.07 48.70 -8.54
C SER A 48 0.12 47.57 -8.94
N ILE A 49 0.69 46.44 -9.34
CA ILE A 49 -0.03 45.21 -9.65
C ILE A 49 0.31 44.21 -8.53
N SER A 50 -0.71 43.76 -7.81
CA SER A 50 -0.52 42.83 -6.70
C SER A 50 -0.92 41.41 -7.09
N ASN A 51 -0.23 40.42 -6.52
CA ASN A 51 -0.57 39.00 -6.68
C ASN A 51 -1.78 38.58 -5.83
N TRP A 52 -2.19 39.38 -4.84
CA TRP A 52 -3.26 39.03 -3.89
C TRP A 52 -4.58 39.79 -4.07
N LYS A 53 -4.53 41.05 -4.51
CA LYS A 53 -5.71 41.95 -4.51
C LYS A 53 -5.97 42.54 -5.89
N ASN A 54 -7.23 42.46 -6.29
CA ASN A 54 -7.77 43.09 -7.49
C ASN A 54 -9.17 43.65 -7.20
N SER A 55 -9.24 44.73 -6.41
CA SER A 55 -10.52 45.27 -5.92
C SER A 55 -11.46 45.74 -7.03
N LYS A 56 -10.91 46.22 -8.15
CA LYS A 56 -11.67 46.69 -9.31
C LYS A 56 -11.84 45.62 -10.39
N GLY A 57 -11.32 44.41 -10.19
CA GLY A 57 -11.49 43.30 -11.13
C GLY A 57 -10.83 43.51 -12.49
N TYR A 58 -9.72 44.26 -12.58
CA TYR A 58 -9.04 44.49 -13.85
C TYR A 58 -8.54 43.18 -14.47
N VAL A 59 -8.70 43.05 -15.79
CA VAL A 59 -8.09 41.98 -16.59
C VAL A 59 -6.64 42.37 -16.86
N ILE A 60 -5.73 41.69 -16.17
CA ILE A 60 -4.28 41.96 -16.22
C ILE A 60 -3.61 40.73 -16.84
N PRO A 61 -2.80 40.88 -17.89
CA PRO A 61 -2.10 39.77 -18.54
C PRO A 61 -1.06 39.15 -17.60
N LEU A 62 -0.68 37.90 -17.90
CA LEU A 62 0.18 37.08 -17.03
C LEU A 62 1.57 37.68 -16.86
N ASP A 63 2.15 38.22 -17.93
CA ASP A 63 3.47 38.87 -17.90
C ASP A 63 3.54 39.99 -16.85
N LYS A 64 2.50 40.83 -16.73
CA LYS A 64 2.47 41.92 -15.75
C LYS A 64 2.20 41.46 -14.32
N ARG A 65 1.56 40.31 -14.13
CA ARG A 65 1.38 39.70 -12.80
C ARG A 65 2.65 39.01 -12.34
N MET A 66 3.32 38.29 -13.24
CA MET A 66 4.54 37.56 -12.96
C MET A 66 5.79 38.45 -12.94
N ALA A 67 5.75 39.64 -13.55
CA ALA A 67 6.90 40.54 -13.62
C ALA A 67 7.47 40.96 -12.25
N ALA A 68 6.63 40.99 -11.21
CA ALA A 68 7.07 41.31 -9.85
C ALA A 68 7.63 40.10 -9.09
N ASP A 69 7.46 38.89 -9.62
CA ASP A 69 7.98 37.70 -9.00
C ASP A 69 9.49 37.60 -9.27
N GLY A 70 10.27 38.04 -8.28
CA GLY A 70 11.73 37.93 -8.29
C GLY A 70 12.24 36.49 -8.24
N SER A 71 11.35 35.49 -8.21
CA SER A 71 11.70 34.07 -8.33
C SER A 71 12.56 33.77 -9.56
N GLY A 72 12.28 34.43 -10.69
CA GLY A 72 13.09 34.30 -11.92
C GLY A 72 14.47 34.97 -11.84
N LEU A 73 14.70 35.84 -10.85
CA LEU A 73 15.99 36.48 -10.59
C LEU A 73 16.83 35.69 -9.57
N GLN A 74 16.22 34.74 -8.85
CA GLN A 74 16.92 33.92 -7.88
C GLN A 74 17.67 32.78 -8.59
N GLU A 75 18.98 32.96 -8.75
CA GLU A 75 19.87 31.89 -9.19
C GLU A 75 20.03 30.86 -8.05
N VAL A 76 19.49 29.66 -8.22
CA VAL A 76 19.66 28.57 -7.25
C VAL A 76 21.09 28.05 -7.33
N ARG A 77 21.94 28.50 -6.40
CA ARG A 77 23.33 28.04 -6.27
C ARG A 77 23.39 26.87 -5.28
N ILE A 78 24.03 25.77 -5.68
CA ILE A 78 24.24 24.59 -4.83
C ILE A 78 25.66 24.68 -4.22
N SER A 79 25.78 24.37 -2.93
CA SER A 79 27.07 24.36 -2.21
C SER A 79 27.86 23.06 -2.44
N ASP A 80 29.18 23.17 -2.57
CA ASP A 80 30.10 22.04 -2.72
C ASP A 80 30.11 21.09 -1.50
N ASN A 81 29.70 21.58 -0.32
CA ASN A 81 29.57 20.75 0.87
C ASN A 81 28.59 19.59 0.68
N ASN A 82 27.58 19.76 -0.19
CA ASN A 82 26.64 18.70 -0.52
C ASN A 82 27.31 17.58 -1.31
N ALA A 83 28.28 17.90 -2.18
CA ALA A 83 29.07 16.91 -2.90
C ALA A 83 30.04 16.19 -1.96
N MET A 84 30.70 16.92 -1.07
CA MET A 84 31.57 16.32 -0.05
C MET A 84 30.79 15.36 0.87
N LEU A 85 29.57 15.72 1.26
CA LEU A 85 28.71 14.89 2.09
C LEU A 85 28.30 13.60 1.36
N SER A 86 27.84 13.70 0.11
CA SER A 86 27.42 12.52 -0.66
C SER A 86 28.57 11.57 -0.93
N GLU A 87 29.77 12.09 -1.21
CA GLU A 87 30.98 11.28 -1.37
C GLU A 87 31.38 10.58 -0.05
N ALA A 88 31.37 11.32 1.06
CA ALA A 88 31.69 10.76 2.38
C ALA A 88 30.72 9.62 2.76
N LEU A 89 29.42 9.79 2.49
CA LEU A 89 28.42 8.75 2.73
C LEU A 89 28.64 7.54 1.83
N TYR A 90 28.96 7.74 0.56
CA TYR A 90 29.23 6.65 -0.38
C TYR A 90 30.43 5.80 0.07
N VAL A 91 31.54 6.44 0.44
CA VAL A 91 32.74 5.75 0.96
C VAL A 91 32.44 5.07 2.31
N GLY A 92 31.70 5.73 3.18
CA GLY A 92 31.27 5.17 4.46
C GLY A 92 30.44 3.90 4.30
N GLU A 93 29.50 3.90 3.35
CA GLU A 93 28.65 2.75 3.04
C GLU A 93 29.47 1.56 2.51
N GLN A 94 30.36 1.79 1.55
CA GLN A 94 31.20 0.71 0.99
C GLN A 94 32.02 0.02 2.09
N LYS A 95 32.68 0.80 2.95
CA LYS A 95 33.44 0.26 4.09
C LYS A 95 32.56 -0.51 5.07
N ALA A 96 31.35 -0.02 5.34
CA ALA A 96 30.41 -0.71 6.22
C ALA A 96 29.98 -2.07 5.64
N ARG A 97 29.68 -2.14 4.33
CA ARG A 97 29.33 -3.38 3.64
C ARG A 97 30.47 -4.39 3.65
N GLU A 98 31.70 -3.95 3.37
CA GLU A 98 32.89 -4.81 3.43
C GLU A 98 33.11 -5.38 4.83
N ALA A 99 33.00 -4.54 5.87
CA ALA A 99 33.14 -4.97 7.25
C ALA A 99 32.05 -5.99 7.65
N VAL A 100 30.80 -5.80 7.22
CA VAL A 100 29.72 -6.76 7.43
C VAL A 100 30.01 -8.07 6.71
N ALA A 101 30.38 -8.02 5.42
CA ALA A 101 30.68 -9.21 4.64
C ALA A 101 31.84 -10.02 5.23
N ALA A 102 32.90 -9.35 5.67
CA ALA A 102 34.04 -9.97 6.35
C ALA A 102 33.61 -10.65 7.66
N ARG A 103 32.85 -9.96 8.52
CA ARG A 103 32.32 -10.55 9.77
C ARG A 103 31.44 -11.76 9.50
N SER A 104 30.52 -11.67 8.55
CA SER A 104 29.65 -12.79 8.18
C SER A 104 30.42 -13.95 7.56
N LYS A 105 31.55 -13.71 6.88
CA LYS A 105 32.43 -14.78 6.39
C LYS A 105 33.14 -15.49 7.54
N VAL A 106 33.75 -14.74 8.45
CA VAL A 106 34.45 -15.29 9.62
C VAL A 106 33.49 -16.09 10.51
N GLN A 107 32.29 -15.57 10.78
CA GLN A 107 31.25 -16.29 11.52
C GLN A 107 30.87 -17.62 10.85
N ARG A 108 30.67 -17.62 9.52
CA ARG A 108 30.39 -18.85 8.78
C ARG A 108 31.54 -19.85 8.87
N GLU A 109 32.80 -19.40 8.76
CA GLU A 109 33.97 -20.26 8.90
C GLU A 109 34.10 -20.85 10.30
N MET A 110 33.86 -20.07 11.36
CA MET A 110 33.87 -20.57 12.75
C MET A 110 32.78 -21.62 12.97
N VAL A 111 31.55 -21.36 12.53
CA VAL A 111 30.44 -22.32 12.63
C VAL A 111 30.75 -23.61 11.85
N MET A 112 31.33 -23.50 10.65
CA MET A 112 31.72 -24.67 9.86
C MET A 112 32.85 -25.46 10.53
N LYS A 113 33.83 -24.79 11.15
CA LYS A 113 34.90 -25.44 11.92
C LYS A 113 34.34 -26.14 13.15
N GLU A 114 33.44 -25.50 13.89
CA GLU A 114 32.81 -26.06 15.08
C GLU A 114 31.94 -27.29 14.75
N LYS A 115 31.13 -27.22 13.69
CA LYS A 115 30.35 -28.36 13.18
C LYS A 115 31.25 -29.54 12.81
N LYS A 116 32.34 -29.30 12.07
CA LYS A 116 33.32 -30.34 11.71
C LYS A 116 33.95 -30.98 12.95
N TYR A 117 34.31 -30.17 13.95
CA TYR A 117 34.88 -30.67 15.21
C TYR A 117 33.89 -31.57 15.96
N MET A 118 32.62 -31.15 16.04
CA MET A 118 31.55 -31.93 16.67
C MET A 118 31.26 -33.24 15.91
N GLU A 119 31.22 -33.20 14.58
CA GLU A 119 31.05 -34.40 13.73
C GLU A 119 32.18 -35.42 13.96
N LEU A 120 33.44 -34.96 13.98
CA LEU A 120 34.60 -35.83 14.26
C LEU A 120 34.54 -36.44 15.67
N ARG A 121 34.11 -35.66 16.67
CA ARG A 121 33.93 -36.14 18.04
C ARG A 121 32.89 -37.25 18.12
N VAL A 122 31.72 -37.05 17.49
CA VAL A 122 30.64 -38.04 17.44
C VAL A 122 31.09 -39.30 16.69
N LEU A 123 31.79 -39.15 15.56
CA LEU A 123 32.32 -40.26 14.78
C LEU A 123 33.31 -41.10 15.60
N ALA A 124 34.22 -40.45 16.34
CA ALA A 124 35.17 -41.12 17.22
C ALA A 124 34.47 -41.86 18.38
N GLN A 125 33.44 -41.26 18.98
CA GLN A 125 32.61 -41.94 19.99
C GLN A 125 31.90 -43.17 19.40
N LYS A 126 31.28 -43.04 18.22
CA LYS A 126 30.62 -44.15 17.52
C LYS A 126 31.60 -45.26 17.16
N ALA A 127 32.82 -44.92 16.74
CA ALA A 127 33.89 -45.89 16.48
C ALA A 127 34.35 -46.62 17.76
N ARG A 128 34.45 -45.91 18.90
CA ARG A 128 34.74 -46.53 20.21
C ARG A 128 33.64 -47.51 20.63
N ILE A 129 32.37 -47.15 20.49
CA ILE A 129 31.22 -48.04 20.80
C ILE A 129 31.25 -49.28 19.91
N LYS A 130 31.52 -49.12 18.60
CA LYS A 130 31.66 -50.26 17.69
C LYS A 130 32.85 -51.17 18.01
N LYS A 131 33.97 -50.62 18.49
CA LYS A 131 35.20 -51.36 18.81
C LYS A 131 35.17 -52.01 20.19
N SER A 132 34.58 -51.35 21.19
CA SER A 132 34.54 -51.89 22.54
C SER A 132 33.74 -53.19 22.61
N GLY A 133 32.77 -53.41 21.71
CA GLY A 133 31.94 -54.61 21.74
C GLY A 133 31.20 -54.80 23.07
N VAL A 134 31.24 -53.79 23.95
CA VAL A 134 30.53 -53.76 25.22
C VAL A 134 29.12 -53.31 24.87
N ALA A 135 28.31 -54.27 24.45
CA ALA A 135 26.89 -54.16 24.64
C ALA A 135 26.66 -54.18 26.15
N SER A 136 26.43 -53.02 26.74
CA SER A 136 25.63 -52.93 27.96
C SER A 136 24.34 -53.72 27.69
N SER A 137 23.96 -54.61 28.60
CA SER A 137 22.86 -55.56 28.39
C SER A 137 21.50 -54.92 28.06
N ASP A 138 21.34 -53.60 28.25
CA ASP A 138 20.16 -52.83 27.84
C ASP A 138 20.27 -52.15 26.44
N ASP A 139 21.46 -52.00 25.86
CA ASP A 139 21.65 -51.35 24.54
C ASP A 139 21.53 -52.32 23.36
N GLY A 140 21.52 -53.63 23.64
CA GLY A 140 21.30 -54.66 22.62
C GLY A 140 19.94 -54.52 21.93
N TYR A 141 18.92 -54.04 22.64
CA TYR A 141 17.59 -53.82 22.08
C TYR A 141 17.57 -52.66 21.09
N MET A 142 18.28 -51.56 21.39
CA MET A 142 18.34 -50.39 20.51
C MET A 142 19.24 -50.60 19.30
N ILE A 143 20.32 -51.36 19.39
CA ILE A 143 21.18 -51.69 18.23
C ILE A 143 20.48 -52.66 17.28
N VAL A 144 19.72 -53.64 17.80
CA VAL A 144 18.90 -54.54 16.97
C VAL A 144 17.76 -53.77 16.32
N VAL A 145 17.09 -52.86 17.05
CA VAL A 145 16.04 -51.99 16.50
C VAL A 145 16.59 -51.02 15.46
N GLU A 146 17.76 -50.42 15.68
CA GLU A 146 18.43 -49.53 14.74
C GLU A 146 18.90 -50.30 13.50
N ARG A 147 19.44 -51.50 13.65
CA ARG A 147 19.85 -52.39 12.53
C ARG A 147 18.65 -52.95 11.76
N VAL A 148 17.50 -53.17 12.42
CA VAL A 148 16.22 -53.53 11.78
C VAL A 148 15.60 -52.32 11.08
N ARG A 149 15.73 -51.11 11.63
CA ARG A 149 15.28 -49.85 11.01
C ARG A 149 16.16 -49.45 9.83
N GLU A 150 17.47 -49.69 9.93
CA GLU A 150 18.45 -49.57 8.86
C GLU A 150 18.15 -50.59 7.76
N ARG A 151 17.97 -51.89 8.07
CA ARG A 151 17.55 -52.92 7.09
C ARG A 151 16.17 -52.63 6.48
N ARG A 152 15.27 -51.97 7.21
CA ARG A 152 13.95 -51.52 6.71
C ARG A 152 14.07 -50.30 5.79
N LEU A 153 15.01 -49.40 6.03
CA LEU A 153 15.35 -48.30 5.13
C LEU A 153 16.16 -48.79 3.93
N GLU A 154 17.03 -49.78 4.10
CA GLU A 154 17.84 -50.41 3.06
C GLU A 154 17.00 -51.35 2.18
N ALA A 155 15.93 -51.94 2.69
CA ALA A 155 14.89 -52.61 1.89
C ALA A 155 13.96 -51.60 1.20
N LYS A 156 13.78 -50.39 1.76
CA LYS A 156 13.03 -49.28 1.14
C LYS A 156 13.85 -48.55 0.06
N ASP A 157 15.17 -48.56 0.18
CA ASP A 157 16.16 -48.03 -0.77
C ASP A 157 16.83 -49.14 -1.63
N GLY A 158 16.48 -50.40 -1.37
CA GLY A 158 16.93 -51.62 -2.05
C GLY A 158 16.12 -51.97 -3.30
N GLY A 159 15.25 -51.05 -3.73
CA GLY A 159 14.71 -51.06 -5.09
C GLY A 159 15.82 -50.71 -6.08
N LYS A 160 16.53 -51.73 -6.57
CA LYS A 160 17.64 -51.72 -7.54
C LYS A 160 17.38 -50.98 -8.87
N GLY A 161 16.30 -50.21 -9.01
CA GLY A 161 16.00 -49.36 -10.17
C GLY A 161 16.10 -47.84 -9.92
N LYS A 162 16.15 -47.35 -8.66
CA LYS A 162 16.09 -45.89 -8.38
C LYS A 162 17.45 -45.20 -8.27
N LYS A 163 18.50 -45.92 -7.87
CA LYS A 163 19.87 -45.36 -7.72
C LYS A 163 20.51 -44.99 -9.05
N TRP A 164 20.23 -45.74 -10.11
CA TRP A 164 20.68 -45.43 -11.47
C TRP A 164 20.02 -44.16 -12.02
N LYS A 165 18.76 -43.88 -11.65
CA LYS A 165 18.01 -42.73 -12.16
C LYS A 165 18.49 -41.44 -11.49
N ILE A 166 18.67 -41.48 -10.16
CA ILE A 166 19.17 -40.34 -9.38
C ILE A 166 20.64 -39.99 -9.66
N SER A 167 21.50 -40.97 -9.97
CA SER A 167 22.89 -40.67 -10.37
C SER A 167 22.94 -40.11 -11.78
N ARG A 168 22.19 -40.72 -12.72
CA ARG A 168 22.15 -40.29 -14.12
C ARG A 168 21.52 -38.91 -14.30
N ASP A 169 20.51 -38.58 -13.51
CA ASP A 169 19.95 -37.23 -13.45
C ASP A 169 20.92 -36.23 -12.84
N ARG A 170 21.85 -36.66 -11.96
CA ARG A 170 22.87 -35.80 -11.37
C ARG A 170 23.92 -35.38 -12.40
N ASP A 171 24.34 -36.31 -13.26
CA ASP A 171 25.37 -36.12 -14.29
C ASP A 171 24.86 -35.53 -15.61
N ARG A 172 23.55 -35.27 -15.76
CA ARG A 172 23.00 -34.58 -16.94
C ARG A 172 23.43 -33.11 -17.01
N ASP A 173 23.77 -32.67 -18.21
CA ASP A 173 24.09 -31.27 -18.51
C ASP A 173 22.90 -30.34 -18.20
N ILE A 174 23.20 -29.09 -17.86
CA ILE A 174 22.23 -28.10 -17.36
C ILE A 174 21.14 -27.82 -18.41
N SER A 175 21.49 -27.79 -19.71
CA SER A 175 20.54 -27.61 -20.82
C SER A 175 19.57 -28.79 -20.96
N GLU A 176 20.03 -30.03 -20.76
CA GLU A 176 19.17 -31.22 -20.80
C GLU A 176 18.25 -31.29 -19.59
N LYS A 177 18.71 -30.86 -18.40
CA LYS A 177 17.87 -30.74 -17.20
C LYS A 177 16.75 -29.72 -17.37
N VAL A 178 17.01 -28.61 -18.07
CA VAL A 178 16.00 -27.59 -18.40
C VAL A 178 15.01 -28.13 -19.42
N ALA A 179 15.48 -28.79 -20.49
CA ALA A 179 14.61 -29.40 -21.50
C ALA A 179 13.72 -30.53 -20.95
N LEU A 180 14.19 -31.27 -19.93
CA LEU A 180 13.41 -32.29 -19.22
C LEU A 180 12.54 -31.75 -18.06
N GLY A 181 12.54 -30.44 -17.80
CA GLY A 181 11.75 -29.81 -16.74
C GLY A 181 12.18 -30.21 -15.31
N MET A 182 13.40 -30.75 -15.13
CA MET A 182 13.93 -31.21 -13.84
C MET A 182 14.80 -30.17 -13.14
N ALA A 183 14.97 -28.99 -13.73
CA ALA A 183 15.62 -27.87 -13.08
C ALA A 183 14.80 -27.46 -11.85
N ASN A 184 15.45 -27.47 -10.69
CA ASN A 184 14.83 -27.09 -9.42
C ASN A 184 14.52 -25.59 -9.44
N THR A 185 13.39 -25.20 -10.05
CA THR A 185 12.84 -23.86 -9.93
C THR A 185 12.31 -23.74 -8.51
N GLY A 186 13.06 -23.04 -7.67
CA GLY A 186 12.84 -23.01 -6.23
C GLY A 186 11.39 -22.72 -5.85
N ALA A 187 10.77 -23.63 -5.11
CA ALA A 187 9.73 -23.38 -4.11
C ALA A 187 9.24 -24.74 -3.56
N GLY A 188 10.05 -25.38 -2.71
CA GLY A 188 9.54 -26.39 -1.78
C GLY A 188 8.90 -25.70 -0.58
N GLY A 189 7.79 -24.99 -0.80
CA GLY A 189 6.97 -24.38 0.25
C GLY A 189 5.95 -25.39 0.75
N GLY A 190 6.21 -25.99 1.90
CA GLY A 190 5.30 -26.90 2.60
C GLY A 190 4.16 -26.17 3.30
N GLU A 191 3.46 -25.30 2.59
CA GLU A 191 2.25 -24.61 3.06
C GLU A 191 1.15 -24.78 2.02
N VAL A 192 -0.09 -24.85 2.49
CA VAL A 192 -1.31 -25.05 1.68
C VAL A 192 -1.26 -24.13 0.46
N MET A 193 -1.50 -24.66 -0.75
CA MET A 193 -1.53 -23.87 -1.97
C MET A 193 -2.70 -22.89 -1.90
N TYR A 194 -2.46 -21.68 -1.39
CA TYR A 194 -3.46 -20.62 -1.38
C TYR A 194 -3.63 -20.06 -2.80
N ASP A 195 -4.87 -19.77 -3.17
CA ASP A 195 -5.21 -19.15 -4.45
C ASP A 195 -4.60 -17.75 -4.52
N GLN A 196 -3.82 -17.46 -5.57
CA GLN A 196 -3.14 -16.19 -5.79
C GLN A 196 -4.10 -14.98 -5.78
N ARG A 197 -5.37 -15.19 -6.15
CA ARG A 197 -6.41 -14.14 -6.10
C ARG A 197 -6.74 -13.67 -4.69
N LEU A 198 -6.37 -14.46 -3.68
CA LEU A 198 -6.59 -14.11 -2.27
C LEU A 198 -5.55 -13.11 -1.76
N PHE A 199 -4.32 -13.15 -2.27
CA PHE A 199 -3.22 -12.28 -1.82
C PHE A 199 -3.26 -10.87 -2.41
N ASN A 200 -4.02 -10.66 -3.49
CA ASN A 200 -4.18 -9.35 -4.12
C ASN A 200 -5.44 -8.61 -3.64
N GLN A 201 -5.99 -8.96 -2.48
CA GLN A 201 -7.14 -8.26 -1.90
C GLN A 201 -6.64 -7.18 -0.93
N GLU A 202 -6.76 -5.91 -1.31
CA GLU A 202 -6.33 -4.73 -0.54
C GLU A 202 -7.19 -4.45 0.72
N LYS A 203 -8.22 -5.26 0.97
CA LYS A 203 -9.24 -5.07 2.03
C LYS A 203 -8.72 -5.05 3.48
N GLY A 204 -7.45 -5.32 3.72
CA GLY A 204 -6.88 -5.43 5.07
C GLY A 204 -6.26 -4.16 5.65
N MET A 205 -5.92 -3.16 4.83
CA MET A 205 -5.21 -1.95 5.30
C MET A 205 -6.11 -0.72 5.43
N ASP A 206 -7.25 -0.68 4.72
CA ASP A 206 -8.07 0.52 4.58
C ASP A 206 -9.12 0.70 5.71
N SER A 207 -9.60 -0.40 6.31
CA SER A 207 -10.73 -0.37 7.26
C SER A 207 -10.35 -0.21 8.75
N GLY A 208 -9.06 -0.05 9.07
CA GLY A 208 -8.58 -0.20 10.46
C GLY A 208 -7.72 0.91 11.04
N PHE A 209 -7.31 1.92 10.26
CA PHE A 209 -6.32 2.93 10.71
C PHE A 209 -6.88 4.36 10.71
N GLY A 210 -8.05 4.55 11.32
CA GLY A 210 -8.60 5.87 11.64
C GLY A 210 -7.89 6.47 12.86
N PHE A 211 -6.80 7.21 12.63
CA PHE A 211 -6.07 7.94 13.67
C PHE A 211 -6.94 9.10 14.19
N GLY A 212 -7.79 8.84 15.18
CA GLY A 212 -8.32 9.84 16.13
C GLY A 212 -9.06 11.06 15.56
N THR A 213 -9.48 11.05 14.29
CA THR A 213 -10.36 12.08 13.74
C THR A 213 -11.80 11.60 13.89
N ASP A 214 -12.49 12.05 14.94
CA ASP A 214 -13.93 11.77 15.17
C ASP A 214 -14.83 12.22 13.99
N ASP A 215 -14.29 13.04 13.06
CA ASP A 215 -14.97 13.50 11.85
C ASP A 215 -14.95 12.47 10.69
N ALA A 216 -14.15 11.41 10.78
CA ALA A 216 -14.08 10.39 9.75
C ALA A 216 -15.20 9.35 9.98
N TYR A 217 -16.39 9.63 9.44
CA TYR A 217 -17.57 8.74 9.44
C TYR A 217 -17.35 7.46 8.59
N ASN A 218 -16.39 6.63 8.97
CA ASN A 218 -16.03 5.36 8.32
C ASN A 218 -16.75 4.17 8.98
N ILE A 219 -18.06 4.29 9.22
CA ILE A 219 -18.88 3.25 9.89
C ILE A 219 -19.14 2.04 8.99
N TYR A 220 -19.03 2.20 7.68
CA TYR A 220 -19.33 1.16 6.70
C TYR A 220 -18.14 0.91 5.78
N ASP A 221 -17.81 -0.37 5.58
CA ASP A 221 -16.73 -0.83 4.67
C ASP A 221 -17.05 -0.59 3.18
N LYS A 222 -18.30 -0.29 2.83
CA LYS A 222 -18.76 -0.10 1.45
C LYS A 222 -19.73 1.08 1.37
N GLY A 223 -19.59 1.88 0.32
CA GLY A 223 -20.56 2.92 0.00
C GLY A 223 -21.95 2.34 -0.26
N LEU A 224 -22.99 3.06 0.15
CA LEU A 224 -24.39 2.63 0.05
C LEU A 224 -24.84 2.37 -1.40
N PHE A 225 -24.18 2.99 -2.39
CA PHE A 225 -24.47 2.81 -3.81
C PHE A 225 -23.25 2.27 -4.56
N THR A 226 -23.41 1.12 -5.21
CA THR A 226 -22.41 0.53 -6.12
C THR A 226 -22.22 1.33 -7.41
N ALA A 227 -23.18 2.20 -7.74
CA ALA A 227 -23.18 3.01 -8.96
C ALA A 227 -22.01 4.00 -9.04
N GLN A 228 -21.52 4.52 -7.90
CA GLN A 228 -20.44 5.52 -7.91
C GLN A 228 -19.08 4.90 -8.28
N SER A 229 -18.82 3.66 -7.88
CA SER A 229 -17.56 2.97 -8.21
C SER A 229 -17.48 2.50 -9.66
N ALA A 230 -18.62 2.27 -10.31
CA ALA A 230 -18.70 1.87 -11.73
C ALA A 230 -18.67 3.07 -12.70
N LEU A 231 -18.57 4.32 -12.20
CA LEU A 231 -18.57 5.54 -13.01
C LEU A 231 -17.16 6.11 -13.25
N ASN A 232 -16.10 5.50 -12.70
CA ASN A 232 -14.72 5.91 -12.97
C ASN A 232 -14.21 5.43 -14.34
N ASP A 233 -14.99 4.62 -15.07
CA ASP A 233 -14.74 4.19 -16.46
C ASP A 233 -15.75 4.81 -17.44
N ARG A 234 -16.06 6.10 -17.27
CA ARG A 234 -16.84 6.87 -18.25
C ARG A 234 -16.10 8.15 -18.61
N ASP A 235 -15.12 8.02 -19.50
CA ASP A 235 -14.83 8.95 -20.60
C ASP A 235 -13.43 8.64 -21.17
N ASP A 236 -13.39 8.02 -22.36
CA ASP A 236 -12.56 8.42 -23.53
C ASP A 236 -12.33 7.31 -24.59
N GLU A 237 -12.69 6.04 -24.34
CA GLU A 237 -12.32 4.93 -25.27
C GLU A 237 -13.49 4.19 -25.96
N MET A 238 -14.75 4.50 -25.66
CA MET A 238 -15.90 3.78 -26.23
C MET A 238 -16.36 4.30 -27.62
N TYR A 239 -15.80 5.41 -28.11
CA TYR A 239 -16.19 6.02 -29.39
C TYR A 239 -15.02 6.22 -30.38
N GLY A 240 -13.94 5.45 -30.24
CA GLY A 240 -12.84 5.39 -31.21
C GLY A 240 -12.67 3.97 -31.76
N GLY A 241 -13.19 3.69 -32.96
CA GLY A 241 -12.93 2.44 -33.69
C GLY A 241 -14.15 1.55 -34.03
N ALA A 242 -15.33 2.14 -34.25
CA ALA A 242 -16.54 1.39 -34.60
C ALA A 242 -16.55 0.89 -36.07
N ASP A 243 -15.66 1.41 -36.90
CA ASP A 243 -15.55 1.18 -38.34
C ASP A 243 -14.81 -0.14 -38.66
N GLU A 244 -13.78 -0.52 -37.90
CA GLU A 244 -13.02 -1.76 -38.16
C GLU A 244 -13.66 -3.05 -37.60
N GLN A 245 -14.58 -2.93 -36.64
CA GLN A 245 -15.31 -4.07 -36.05
C GLN A 245 -16.59 -4.43 -36.82
N LEU A 246 -17.22 -3.48 -37.51
CA LEU A 246 -18.44 -3.72 -38.28
C LEU A 246 -18.21 -4.55 -39.55
N ASP A 247 -17.02 -4.46 -40.16
CA ASP A 247 -16.68 -5.26 -41.35
C ASP A 247 -16.37 -6.73 -41.01
N LYS A 248 -15.95 -7.01 -39.77
CA LYS A 248 -15.72 -8.38 -39.27
C LYS A 248 -17.00 -9.11 -38.88
N ILE A 249 -18.09 -8.40 -38.57
CA ILE A 249 -19.34 -8.99 -38.05
C ILE A 249 -20.41 -9.17 -39.14
N LYS A 250 -20.31 -8.50 -40.29
CA LYS A 250 -21.32 -8.59 -41.37
C LYS A 250 -21.32 -9.91 -42.18
N CYS A 251 -20.35 -10.81 -41.98
CA CYS A 251 -20.22 -12.05 -42.76
C CYS A 251 -20.59 -13.35 -42.01
N VAL A 252 -21.43 -13.30 -40.98
CA VAL A 252 -21.98 -14.51 -40.34
C VAL A 252 -23.50 -14.51 -40.46
N LYS A 253 -24.01 -15.15 -41.52
CA LYS A 253 -25.42 -15.55 -41.60
C LYS A 253 -25.59 -16.85 -40.80
N VAL A 254 -26.20 -16.76 -39.62
CA VAL A 254 -26.55 -17.94 -38.81
C VAL A 254 -27.98 -18.37 -39.15
N ASP A 255 -28.13 -19.11 -40.23
CA ASP A 255 -29.33 -19.90 -40.51
C ASP A 255 -29.24 -21.23 -39.75
N ARG A 256 -29.43 -21.19 -38.42
CA ARG A 256 -29.73 -22.40 -37.62
C ARG A 256 -30.21 -22.05 -36.21
N ALA A 257 -31.52 -22.02 -36.02
CA ALA A 257 -32.12 -22.08 -34.69
C ALA A 257 -31.89 -23.47 -34.09
N PHE A 258 -31.37 -23.50 -32.86
CA PHE A 258 -31.18 -24.71 -32.06
C PHE A 258 -32.54 -25.19 -31.54
N THR A 259 -33.03 -26.28 -32.13
CA THR A 259 -34.26 -26.97 -31.75
C THR A 259 -34.06 -27.66 -30.40
N GLY A 260 -34.69 -27.19 -29.32
CA GLY A 260 -34.60 -27.90 -28.04
C GLY A 260 -35.11 -27.19 -26.79
N THR A 261 -35.46 -25.91 -26.85
CA THR A 261 -36.01 -25.19 -25.69
C THR A 261 -37.41 -24.69 -26.00
N SER A 262 -38.42 -25.35 -25.42
CA SER A 262 -39.77 -24.81 -25.36
C SER A 262 -39.74 -23.53 -24.52
N GLU A 263 -40.25 -22.45 -25.10
CA GLU A 263 -40.57 -21.23 -24.37
C GLU A 263 -41.50 -21.58 -23.21
N ARG A 264 -41.03 -21.39 -21.98
CA ARG A 264 -41.91 -21.18 -20.85
C ARG A 264 -41.74 -19.74 -20.37
N SER A 265 -42.37 -18.86 -21.14
CA SER A 265 -42.85 -17.58 -20.64
C SER A 265 -43.89 -17.85 -19.55
N GLY A 266 -43.61 -17.41 -18.33
CA GLY A 266 -44.49 -17.55 -17.19
C GLY A 266 -43.79 -17.12 -15.90
N PRO A 267 -44.36 -16.17 -15.12
CA PRO A 267 -43.75 -15.68 -13.89
C PRO A 267 -43.72 -16.81 -12.84
N ARG A 268 -42.54 -17.10 -12.30
CA ARG A 268 -42.35 -18.07 -11.22
C ARG A 268 -42.53 -17.36 -9.88
N ASP A 269 -43.79 -17.24 -9.46
CA ASP A 269 -44.16 -16.98 -8.06
C ASP A 269 -44.31 -18.33 -7.37
N MET A 270 -43.25 -18.81 -6.71
CA MET A 270 -43.28 -19.66 -5.50
C MET A 270 -41.87 -19.68 -4.87
N PRO A 271 -41.73 -19.62 -3.54
CA PRO A 271 -40.44 -19.72 -2.88
C PRO A 271 -39.76 -21.07 -3.16
N VAL A 272 -38.43 -21.04 -3.27
CA VAL A 272 -37.59 -22.21 -3.52
C VAL A 272 -37.68 -23.17 -2.33
N GLU A 273 -38.31 -24.33 -2.54
CA GLU A 273 -38.25 -25.46 -1.61
C GLU A 273 -36.91 -26.19 -1.79
N PHE A 274 -36.15 -26.34 -0.72
CA PHE A 274 -34.93 -27.16 -0.71
C PHE A 274 -35.27 -28.55 -0.19
N ASP A 275 -34.88 -29.57 -0.95
CA ASP A 275 -34.94 -30.96 -0.50
C ASP A 275 -34.04 -31.13 0.74
N LYS A 276 -34.64 -31.63 1.84
CA LYS A 276 -33.94 -31.92 3.09
C LYS A 276 -33.18 -33.24 2.95
N GLU A 277 -32.03 -33.18 2.29
CA GLU A 277 -31.04 -34.25 2.40
C GLU A 277 -30.45 -34.23 3.82
N GLN A 278 -30.36 -35.42 4.42
CA GLN A 278 -30.02 -35.65 5.82
C GLN A 278 -28.64 -35.02 6.13
N ASP A 279 -28.62 -34.07 7.07
CA ASP A 279 -27.43 -33.28 7.45
C ASP A 279 -26.21 -34.18 7.72
N PRO A 280 -25.22 -34.24 6.80
CA PRO A 280 -24.06 -35.11 6.93
C PRO A 280 -23.15 -34.74 8.12
N PHE A 281 -23.35 -33.56 8.69
CA PHE A 281 -22.50 -32.97 9.74
C PHE A 281 -23.21 -32.87 11.10
N GLY A 282 -24.48 -33.30 11.21
CA GLY A 282 -25.20 -33.37 12.49
C GLY A 282 -25.37 -32.02 13.22
N LEU A 283 -25.26 -30.92 12.48
CA LEU A 283 -25.33 -29.55 12.99
C LEU A 283 -26.73 -29.20 13.49
N ASP A 284 -27.77 -29.75 12.83
CA ASP A 284 -29.16 -29.57 13.26
C ASP A 284 -29.45 -30.18 14.64
N GLU A 285 -28.80 -31.31 14.98
CA GLU A 285 -28.91 -31.93 16.31
C GLU A 285 -28.15 -31.11 17.36
N PHE A 286 -26.94 -30.66 17.03
CA PHE A 286 -26.12 -29.81 17.89
C PHE A 286 -26.83 -28.49 18.24
N LEU A 287 -27.44 -27.82 17.25
CA LEU A 287 -28.20 -26.58 17.45
C LEU A 287 -29.43 -26.80 18.35
N LYS A 288 -30.10 -27.95 18.23
CA LYS A 288 -31.20 -28.31 19.14
C LYS A 288 -30.73 -28.56 20.57
N GLU A 289 -29.58 -29.22 20.76
CA GLU A 289 -29.04 -29.48 22.10
C GLU A 289 -28.62 -28.18 22.81
N VAL A 290 -27.95 -27.27 22.09
CA VAL A 290 -27.57 -25.96 22.63
C VAL A 290 -28.81 -25.14 23.00
N LYS A 291 -29.86 -25.18 22.17
CA LYS A 291 -31.12 -24.49 22.46
C LYS A 291 -31.86 -25.09 23.66
N MET A 292 -31.88 -26.42 23.81
CA MET A 292 -32.46 -27.10 24.97
C MET A 292 -31.69 -26.79 26.28
N LYS A 293 -30.35 -26.74 26.23
CA LYS A 293 -29.52 -26.33 27.37
C LYS A 293 -29.72 -24.87 27.75
N ALA A 294 -29.93 -23.98 26.78
CA ALA A 294 -30.25 -22.58 27.03
C ALA A 294 -31.63 -22.39 27.70
N SER A 295 -32.63 -23.22 27.37
CA SER A 295 -33.96 -23.17 28.01
C SER A 295 -34.04 -23.90 29.35
N ALA A 296 -33.14 -24.82 29.66
CA ALA A 296 -33.12 -25.56 30.93
C ALA A 296 -32.35 -24.84 32.07
N GLY A 297 -31.65 -23.74 31.75
CA GLY A 297 -30.84 -22.98 32.71
C GLY A 297 -31.51 -21.72 33.29
N SER A 298 -32.77 -21.43 32.97
CA SER A 298 -33.47 -20.18 33.36
C SER A 298 -34.63 -20.38 34.34
N ASP A 299 -34.67 -21.49 35.08
CA ASP A 299 -35.61 -21.72 36.17
C ASP A 299 -34.89 -22.42 37.33
N LYS A 300 -34.01 -21.67 38.01
CA LYS A 300 -33.57 -21.92 39.38
C LYS A 300 -32.87 -20.69 39.93
N ASP A 301 -33.44 -20.20 41.03
CA ASP A 301 -32.81 -19.45 42.12
C ASP A 301 -32.80 -17.91 42.00
N LEU A 302 -33.84 -17.29 42.61
CA LEU A 302 -33.75 -16.09 43.45
C LEU A 302 -35.08 -15.87 44.19
N PRO A 303 -35.02 -15.40 45.45
CA PRO A 303 -34.79 -16.14 46.70
C PRO A 303 -36.00 -16.96 47.19
#